data_AF-A0A2A2JBS9-F1
#
_entry.id   AF-A0A2A2JBS9-F1
#
_cell.length_a   1.000
_cell.length_b   1.000
_cell.length_c   1.000
_cell.angle_alpha   90.00
_cell.angle_beta   90.00
_cell.angle_gamma   90.00
#
_symmetry.space_group_name_H-M   'P 1'
#
loop_
_entity.id
_entity.type
_entity.pdbx_description
1 polymer ?
#
loop_
_entity_poly.entity_id
_entity_poly.type
_entity_poly.pdbx_seq_one_letter_code
_entity_poly.pdbx_strand_id
1 'polypeptide(L)'
;MMSRLQKIAEEYNVAVFITNQMTADPGAGMTFQADPKKPIGGHILAHASTTRIMLKKGRGESRIAKIYDSPDMPENEATFAISNGGVIDSKE
;
A
#
# COMPACT_ATOMS: atom_id res chain seq x y z
N MET A 1 2.52 0.24 -19.66
CA MET A 1 2.64 1.47 -18.82
C MET A 1 3.63 1.26 -17.68
N MET A 2 3.41 0.28 -16.79
CA MET A 2 4.32 0.02 -15.65
C MET A 2 5.79 -0.21 -16.02
N SER A 3 6.07 -1.00 -17.06
CA SER A 3 7.44 -1.20 -17.55
C SER A 3 8.14 0.11 -17.97
N ARG A 4 7.40 1.13 -18.43
CA ARG A 4 8.00 2.44 -18.74
C ARG A 4 8.37 3.21 -17.47
N LEU A 5 7.55 3.11 -16.41
CA LEU A 5 7.84 3.73 -15.12
C LEU A 5 9.07 3.09 -14.46
N GLN A 6 9.19 1.76 -14.52
CA GLN A 6 10.39 1.05 -14.04
C GLN A 6 11.65 1.53 -14.77
N LYS A 7 11.60 1.60 -16.10
CA LYS A 7 12.73 2.13 -16.90
C LYS A 7 13.11 3.55 -16.51
N ILE A 8 12.13 4.43 -16.24
CA ILE A 8 12.43 5.79 -15.78
C ILE A 8 13.11 5.78 -14.41
N ALA A 9 12.63 4.95 -13.48
CA ALA A 9 13.22 4.81 -12.15
C ALA A 9 14.68 4.34 -12.22
N GLU A 10 14.95 3.31 -13.04
CA GLU A 10 16.27 2.72 -13.24
C GLU A 10 17.23 3.65 -14.00
N GLU A 11 16.78 4.29 -15.08
CA GLU A 11 17.60 5.16 -15.93
C GLU A 11 18.02 6.44 -15.19
N TYR A 12 17.09 7.05 -14.45
CA TYR A 12 17.31 8.36 -13.83
C TYR A 12 17.52 8.30 -12.31
N ASN A 13 17.53 7.09 -11.73
CA ASN A 13 17.65 6.85 -10.28
C ASN A 13 16.65 7.68 -9.46
N VAL A 14 15.38 7.65 -9.87
CA VAL A 14 14.29 8.39 -9.20
C VAL A 14 13.32 7.44 -8.49
N ALA A 15 12.80 7.88 -7.35
CA ALA A 15 11.75 7.14 -6.66
C ALA A 15 10.40 7.30 -7.36
N VAL A 16 9.72 6.19 -7.64
CA VAL A 16 8.36 6.17 -8.22
C VAL A 16 7.37 5.71 -7.17
N PHE A 17 6.54 6.64 -6.69
CA PHE A 17 5.45 6.35 -5.75
C PHE A 17 4.10 6.32 -6.47
N ILE A 18 3.35 5.24 -6.28
CA ILE A 18 2.07 5.01 -6.99
C ILE A 18 0.97 4.78 -5.96
N THR A 19 -0.15 5.48 -6.11
CA THR A 19 -1.37 5.23 -5.33
C THR A 19 -2.25 4.23 -6.06
N ASN A 20 -2.89 3.32 -5.33
CA ASN A 20 -3.82 2.35 -5.89
C ASN A 20 -5.14 2.32 -5.12
N GLN A 21 -6.23 1.97 -5.79
CA GLN A 21 -7.54 1.75 -5.15
C GLN A 21 -7.73 0.28 -4.75
N MET A 22 -8.59 0.06 -3.78
CA MET A 22 -9.02 -1.26 -3.33
C MET A 22 -10.47 -1.48 -3.80
N THR A 23 -10.78 -2.71 -4.22
CA THR A 23 -12.15 -3.12 -4.54
C THR A 23 -12.62 -4.20 -3.56
N ALA A 24 -13.92 -4.26 -3.33
CA ALA A 24 -14.52 -5.39 -2.63
C ALA A 24 -14.30 -6.67 -3.44
N ASP A 25 -13.99 -7.77 -2.75
CA ASP A 25 -13.92 -9.11 -3.32
C ASP A 25 -15.16 -9.92 -2.90
N PRO A 26 -16.17 -10.06 -3.78
CA PRO A 26 -17.39 -10.80 -3.45
C PRO A 26 -17.14 -12.30 -3.21
N GLY A 27 -16.01 -12.85 -3.68
CA GLY A 27 -15.62 -14.24 -3.42
C GLY A 27 -15.10 -14.48 -2.00
N ALA A 28 -14.65 -13.43 -1.31
CA ALA A 28 -14.07 -13.53 0.04
C ALA A 28 -15.10 -13.90 1.13
N GLY A 29 -16.40 -13.76 0.84
CA GLY A 29 -17.48 -14.25 1.72
C GLY A 29 -17.48 -15.77 1.88
N MET A 30 -16.88 -16.52 0.94
CA MET A 30 -16.77 -17.98 0.99
C MET A 30 -15.56 -18.47 1.80
N THR A 31 -14.62 -17.59 2.13
CA THR A 31 -13.35 -17.92 2.81
C THR A 31 -13.22 -17.32 4.21
N PHE A 32 -14.30 -16.74 4.76
CA PHE A 32 -14.31 -16.08 6.07
C PHE A 32 -13.19 -15.04 6.26
N GLN A 33 -12.75 -14.38 5.18
CA GLN A 33 -11.75 -13.31 5.29
C GLN A 33 -12.36 -12.08 5.96
N ALA A 34 -11.75 -11.65 7.06
CA ALA A 34 -12.24 -10.54 7.89
C ALA A 34 -12.25 -9.17 7.19
N ASP A 35 -11.40 -8.96 6.17
CA ASP A 35 -11.46 -7.75 5.32
C ASP A 35 -11.52 -8.16 3.84
N PRO A 36 -12.71 -8.14 3.20
CA PRO A 36 -12.91 -8.61 1.85
C PRO A 36 -12.48 -7.57 0.81
N LYS A 37 -11.32 -6.91 0.98
CA LYS A 37 -10.78 -5.92 0.05
C LYS A 37 -9.51 -6.40 -0.61
N LYS A 38 -9.40 -6.24 -1.92
CA LYS A 38 -8.18 -6.52 -2.70
C LYS A 38 -7.73 -5.31 -3.52
N PRO A 39 -6.42 -5.13 -3.75
CA PRO A 39 -5.92 -4.09 -4.64
C PRO A 39 -6.35 -4.37 -6.08
N ILE A 40 -6.73 -3.33 -6.82
CA ILE A 40 -6.99 -3.47 -8.25
C ILE A 40 -5.69 -3.63 -9.05
N GLY A 41 -5.78 -4.10 -10.29
CA GLY A 41 -4.62 -4.28 -11.20
C GLY A 41 -4.04 -5.70 -11.23
N GLY A 42 -4.50 -6.60 -10.36
CA GLY A 42 -4.16 -8.02 -10.37
C GLY A 42 -2.66 -8.30 -10.34
N HIS A 43 -2.24 -9.40 -10.97
CA HIS A 43 -0.84 -9.81 -11.02
C HIS A 43 0.07 -8.81 -11.73
N ILE A 44 -0.45 -8.07 -12.71
CA ILE A 44 0.35 -7.09 -13.46
C ILE A 44 0.92 -6.02 -12.54
N LEU A 45 0.06 -5.42 -11.70
CA LEU A 45 0.52 -4.40 -10.75
C LEU A 45 1.35 -5.04 -9.63
N ALA A 46 0.95 -6.22 -9.16
CA ALA A 46 1.67 -6.94 -8.10
C ALA A 46 3.13 -7.24 -8.45
N HIS A 47 3.42 -7.67 -9.69
CA HIS A 47 4.78 -7.95 -10.13
C HIS A 47 5.57 -6.69 -10.49
N ALA A 48 4.91 -5.62 -10.89
CA ALA A 48 5.58 -4.38 -11.28
C ALA A 48 6.02 -3.52 -10.09
N SER A 49 5.33 -3.63 -8.95
CA SER A 49 5.66 -2.89 -7.72
C SER A 49 6.64 -3.67 -6.85
N THR A 50 7.75 -3.05 -6.45
CA THR A 50 8.75 -3.67 -5.56
C THR A 50 8.28 -3.71 -4.10
N THR A 51 7.75 -2.60 -3.59
CA THR A 51 7.25 -2.51 -2.21
C THR A 51 5.81 -2.01 -2.24
N ARG A 52 4.94 -2.69 -1.50
CA ARG A 52 3.50 -2.35 -1.40
C ARG A 52 3.12 -2.08 0.04
N ILE A 53 2.48 -0.94 0.25
CA ILE A 53 2.01 -0.51 1.58
C ILE A 53 0.48 -0.43 1.56
N MET A 54 -0.14 -1.12 2.50
CA MET A 54 -1.57 -1.03 2.77
C MET A 54 -1.82 0.02 3.86
N LEU A 55 -2.62 1.04 3.55
CA LEU A 55 -3.01 2.06 4.51
C LEU A 55 -4.38 1.76 5.10
N LYS A 56 -4.49 1.78 6.42
CA LYS A 56 -5.73 1.57 7.18
C LYS A 56 -6.05 2.80 8.01
N LYS A 57 -7.34 3.08 8.18
CA LYS A 57 -7.82 4.09 9.13
C LYS A 57 -7.71 3.52 10.56
N GLY A 58 -7.04 4.25 11.44
CA GLY A 58 -7.05 4.01 12.88
C GLY A 58 -8.12 4.82 13.59
N ARG A 59 -7.95 5.04 14.90
CA ARG A 59 -8.85 5.88 15.71
C ARG A 59 -8.51 7.36 15.51
N GLY A 60 -9.54 8.19 15.33
CA GLY A 60 -9.36 9.64 15.16
C GLY A 60 -8.46 10.00 13.97
N GLU A 61 -7.38 10.73 14.25
CA GLU A 61 -6.41 11.17 13.24
C GLU A 61 -5.36 10.10 12.90
N SER A 62 -5.27 9.02 13.68
CA SER A 62 -4.29 7.95 13.48
C SER A 62 -4.59 7.08 12.26
N ARG A 63 -3.54 6.59 11.63
CA ARG A 63 -3.51 5.75 10.44
C ARG A 63 -2.44 4.68 10.64
N ILE A 64 -2.64 3.53 10.02
CA ILE A 64 -1.70 2.42 10.10
C ILE A 64 -1.21 2.12 8.69
N ALA A 65 0.11 2.12 8.50
CA ALA A 65 0.76 1.67 7.29
C ALA A 65 1.31 0.27 7.54
N LYS A 66 0.76 -0.73 6.85
CA LYS A 66 1.25 -2.11 6.90
C LYS A 66 1.99 -2.43 5.60
N ILE A 67 3.19 -3.01 5.70
CA ILE A 67 3.87 -3.61 4.55
C ILE A 67 3.02 -4.80 4.08
N TYR A 68 2.46 -4.67 2.88
CA TYR A 68 1.69 -5.73 2.24
C TYR A 68 2.62 -6.75 1.60
N ASP A 69 3.70 -6.28 0.97
CA ASP A 69 4.73 -7.11 0.35
C ASP A 69 5.98 -6.28 0.06
N SER A 70 7.16 -6.86 0.24
CA SER A 70 8.46 -6.26 -0.07
C SER A 70 9.55 -7.33 -0.09
N PRO A 71 10.51 -7.29 -1.03
CA PRO A 71 11.65 -8.23 -1.01
C PRO A 71 12.61 -7.97 0.16
N ASP A 72 12.79 -6.71 0.56
CA ASP A 72 13.84 -6.30 1.50
C ASP A 72 13.32 -6.04 2.93
N MET A 73 12.01 -6.14 3.15
CA MET A 73 11.40 -5.87 4.45
C MET A 73 10.37 -6.93 4.83
N PRO A 74 10.38 -7.44 6.07
CA PRO A 74 9.35 -8.35 6.54
C PRO A 74 8.00 -7.61 6.67
N GLU A 75 6.91 -8.38 6.73
CA GLU A 75 5.61 -7.83 7.11
C GLU A 75 5.72 -7.12 8.46
N ASN A 76 5.43 -5.83 8.47
CA ASN A 76 5.42 -5.01 9.67
C ASN A 76 4.39 -3.88 9.51
N GLU A 77 4.04 -3.22 10.60
CA GLU A 77 3.14 -2.07 10.61
C GLU A 77 3.70 -0.90 11.42
N ALA A 78 3.33 0.30 11.00
CA ALA A 78 3.69 1.55 11.66
C ALA A 78 2.46 2.46 11.77
N THR A 79 2.30 3.12 12.91
CA THR A 79 1.21 4.07 13.16
C THR A 79 1.70 5.49 12.91
N PHE A 80 0.91 6.27 12.18
CA PHE A 80 1.15 7.69 11.92
C PHE A 80 -0.15 8.48 12.09
N ALA A 81 -0.09 9.80 12.10
CA ALA A 81 -1.28 10.66 12.11
C ALA A 81 -1.26 11.67 10.96
N ILE A 82 -2.43 12.20 10.63
CA ILE A 82 -2.58 13.25 9.60
C ILE A 82 -3.06 14.52 10.28
N SER A 83 -2.32 15.60 10.12
CA SER A 83 -2.65 16.94 10.59
C SER A 83 -2.78 17.91 9.41
N ASN A 84 -3.13 19.17 9.69
CA ASN A 84 -3.12 20.23 8.68
C ASN A 84 -1.71 20.49 8.07
N GLY A 85 -0.65 20.10 8.79
CA GLY A 85 0.73 20.17 8.30
C GLY A 85 1.17 18.96 7.47
N GLY A 86 0.30 17.96 7.30
CA GLY A 86 0.60 16.71 6.59
C GLY A 86 0.76 15.51 7.52
N VAL A 87 1.56 14.53 7.08
CA VAL A 87 1.86 13.30 7.82
C VAL A 87 2.78 13.64 9.00
N ILE A 88 2.39 13.20 10.19
CA ILE A 88 3.14 13.40 11.44
C ILE A 88 3.24 12.08 12.19
N ASP A 89 4.16 12.01 13.15
CA ASP A 89 4.22 10.91 14.09
C ASP A 89 2.91 10.81 14.89
N SER A 90 2.48 9.57 15.15
CA SER A 90 1.35 9.32 16.04
C SER A 90 1.71 9.78 17.46
N LYS A 91 0.75 10.40 18.17
CA LYS A 91 0.91 10.82 19.57
C LYS A 91 0.61 9.69 20.58
N GLU A 92 0.33 8.50 20.07
CA GLU A 92 0.21 7.23 20.79
C GLU A 92 1.34 6.32 20.37
#